data_AF-A0A3S2TJ28-F1
#
_entry.id   AF-A0A3S2TJ28-F1
#
_cell.length_a   1.000
_cell.length_b   1.000
_cell.length_c   1.000
_cell.angle_alpha   90.00
_cell.angle_beta   90.00
_cell.angle_gamma   90.00
#
_symmetry.space_group_name_H-M   'P 1'
#
loop_
_entity.id
_entity.type
_entity.pdbx_description
1 polymer ?
#
loop_
_entity_poly.entity_id
_entity_poly.type
_entity_poly.pdbx_seq_one_letter_code
_entity_poly.pdbx_strand_id
1 'polypeptide(L)'
;MHASARTRLRAARMAASARADSSRQLLNPWAPARPRTPRPRGASVDRRRPGHAVDLYMQGANCRTFAGGLRGGNMVLFTRRVMAAAAVAALGAGSAQALTFDLTFTPGTSAIEQASFAAGAAMWSAIFDDDVTVKLTVGTASLGSGILAQAGSRQLSYTYDSFYGALSSDASSALDNTAVATLNTGSSFGMLINRTADNPNGSGSAIAYVDDNGSTNNSTVRLTAANARSLGLPFAPGGVGSACTDCDAFIQFSTNFTWDYDRSNGIGANDFDFVGIAAHEIGHALGFISGVDILDGNSPPVNGPFSSDAFTYVSSMDLFRYSSDSALLGVIDWTADARDKYFSVDGGATLGSRFSLGVNFGDGRQASHWKDNLFLGIMDPTSARGELLQISSGDVDAFDVIGWNVAAIPEPSTYALFGAGLGFVGWMTRRRRQA
;
A
#
# COMPACT_ATOMS: atom_id res chain seq x y z
N MET A 1 -14.95 45.23 -6.60
CA MET A 1 -14.63 44.80 -5.22
C MET A 1 -15.49 43.63 -4.70
N HIS A 2 -16.74 43.43 -5.14
CA HIS A 2 -17.59 42.33 -4.64
C HIS A 2 -17.26 40.90 -5.16
N ALA A 3 -16.67 40.75 -6.34
CA ALA A 3 -16.31 39.43 -6.89
C ALA A 3 -15.17 38.75 -6.09
N SER A 4 -14.15 39.52 -5.70
CA SER A 4 -12.98 39.04 -4.92
C SER A 4 -13.37 38.52 -3.53
N ALA A 5 -14.36 39.13 -2.87
CA ALA A 5 -14.85 38.67 -1.57
C ALA A 5 -15.57 37.31 -1.65
N ARG A 6 -16.35 37.06 -2.72
CA ARG A 6 -17.03 35.77 -2.93
C ARG A 6 -16.05 34.64 -3.27
N THR A 7 -15.02 34.92 -4.06
CA THR A 7 -13.96 33.95 -4.37
C THR A 7 -13.16 33.59 -3.12
N ARG A 8 -12.80 34.57 -2.28
CA ARG A 8 -12.14 34.33 -0.99
C ARG A 8 -13.01 33.55 -0.01
N LEU A 9 -14.32 33.83 0.05
CA LEU A 9 -15.25 33.06 0.88
C LEU A 9 -15.39 31.60 0.38
N ARG A 10 -15.42 31.38 -0.94
CA ARG A 10 -15.48 30.04 -1.53
C ARG A 10 -14.20 29.25 -1.30
N ALA A 11 -13.04 29.89 -1.49
CA ALA A 11 -11.74 29.29 -1.19
C ALA A 11 -11.58 28.98 0.32
N ALA A 12 -12.04 29.89 1.20
CA ALA A 12 -12.06 29.64 2.64
C ALA A 12 -13.03 28.51 3.02
N ARG A 13 -14.18 28.39 2.35
CA ARG A 13 -15.14 27.30 2.55
C ARG A 13 -14.61 25.97 2.04
N MET A 14 -13.86 25.96 0.93
CA MET A 14 -13.17 24.77 0.45
C MET A 14 -12.00 24.40 1.35
N ALA A 15 -11.18 25.35 1.78
CA ALA A 15 -10.09 25.08 2.73
C ALA A 15 -10.63 24.62 4.09
N ALA A 16 -11.76 25.14 4.55
CA ALA A 16 -12.46 24.67 5.74
C ALA A 16 -13.11 23.31 5.50
N SER A 17 -13.65 23.04 4.31
CA SER A 17 -14.19 21.74 3.91
C SER A 17 -13.07 20.71 3.83
N ALA A 18 -11.96 20.99 3.16
CA ALA A 18 -10.77 20.16 3.04
C ALA A 18 -9.99 20.01 4.35
N ARG A 19 -10.02 21.01 5.25
CA ARG A 19 -9.54 20.84 6.65
C ARG A 19 -10.50 19.98 7.44
N ALA A 20 -11.80 20.19 7.26
CA ALA A 20 -12.84 19.33 7.78
C ALA A 20 -12.84 17.95 7.12
N ASP A 21 -12.21 17.76 5.94
CA ASP A 21 -12.06 16.51 5.19
C ASP A 21 -10.74 15.84 5.52
N SER A 22 -9.67 16.57 5.82
CA SER A 22 -8.50 16.02 6.51
C SER A 22 -8.80 15.72 7.99
N SER A 23 -9.89 16.30 8.54
CA SER A 23 -10.51 15.90 9.81
C SER A 23 -11.86 15.19 9.61
N ARG A 24 -12.20 14.77 8.39
CA ARG A 24 -13.30 13.83 8.02
C ARG A 24 -12.75 12.70 7.14
N GLN A 25 -11.43 12.56 7.02
CA GLN A 25 -10.71 11.30 7.11
C GLN A 25 -11.03 10.62 8.46
N LEU A 26 -11.69 11.33 9.40
CA LEU A 26 -12.55 10.77 10.45
C LEU A 26 -13.85 10.09 9.94
N LEU A 27 -14.06 9.95 8.63
CA LEU A 27 -15.07 9.07 8.05
C LEU A 27 -14.47 7.66 7.95
N ASN A 28 -14.78 6.88 8.97
CA ASN A 28 -14.81 5.43 9.01
C ASN A 28 -14.52 4.73 7.65
N PRO A 29 -13.25 4.38 7.34
CA PRO A 29 -12.98 3.44 6.26
C PRO A 29 -13.78 2.13 6.51
N TRP A 30 -13.88 1.74 7.77
CA TRP A 30 -14.48 0.49 8.23
C TRP A 30 -15.95 0.59 8.64
N ALA A 31 -16.86 0.85 7.70
CA ALA A 31 -18.23 0.39 7.93
C ALA A 31 -18.22 -1.16 7.91
N PRO A 32 -18.69 -1.87 8.95
CA PRO A 32 -18.70 -3.34 8.94
C PRO A 32 -19.38 -3.83 7.67
N ALA A 33 -18.78 -4.83 7.00
CA ALA A 33 -19.34 -5.42 5.81
C ALA A 33 -20.81 -5.78 6.05
N ARG A 34 -21.73 -5.18 5.29
CA ARG A 34 -23.16 -5.46 5.49
C ARG A 34 -23.42 -6.92 5.14
N PRO A 35 -24.13 -7.70 5.98
CA PRO A 35 -24.58 -9.03 5.59
C PRO A 35 -25.48 -8.91 4.36
N ARG A 36 -25.07 -9.49 3.23
CA ARG A 36 -25.96 -9.63 2.08
C ARG A 36 -26.95 -10.74 2.40
N THR A 37 -28.22 -10.37 2.62
CA THR A 37 -29.32 -11.33 2.53
C THR A 37 -29.38 -11.84 1.08
N PRO A 38 -29.33 -13.16 0.84
CA PRO A 38 -29.54 -13.67 -0.51
C PRO A 38 -30.99 -13.41 -0.88
N ARG A 39 -31.24 -12.60 -1.92
CA ARG A 39 -32.53 -12.67 -2.62
C ARG A 39 -32.64 -14.08 -3.24
N PRO A 40 -33.74 -14.81 -3.02
CA PRO A 40 -33.88 -16.16 -3.55
C PRO A 40 -33.97 -16.10 -5.08
N ARG A 41 -32.99 -16.70 -5.76
CA ARG A 41 -33.14 -17.08 -7.17
C ARG A 41 -33.93 -18.38 -7.21
N GLY A 42 -35.05 -18.37 -7.93
CA GLY A 42 -35.87 -19.55 -8.16
C GLY A 42 -35.06 -20.65 -8.85
N ALA A 43 -35.00 -21.81 -8.22
CA ALA A 43 -34.44 -23.02 -8.78
C ALA A 43 -35.51 -23.69 -9.67
N SER A 44 -35.22 -23.79 -10.97
CA SER A 44 -35.90 -24.75 -11.85
C SER A 44 -35.29 -26.13 -11.64
N VAL A 45 -36.17 -27.08 -11.39
CA VAL A 45 -35.90 -28.50 -11.19
C VAL A 45 -35.63 -29.14 -12.54
N ASP A 46 -34.54 -29.91 -12.66
CA ASP A 46 -34.55 -31.06 -13.58
C ASP A 46 -33.96 -32.31 -12.90
N ARG A 47 -34.68 -33.41 -13.07
CA ARG A 47 -34.45 -34.73 -12.48
C ARG A 47 -33.93 -35.66 -13.58
N ARG A 48 -32.92 -36.48 -13.26
CA ARG A 48 -32.75 -37.93 -13.55
C ARG A 48 -31.28 -38.32 -13.25
N ARG A 49 -30.94 -39.08 -12.19
CA ARG A 49 -30.97 -40.55 -11.96
C ARG A 49 -29.84 -41.35 -12.70
N PRO A 50 -29.39 -42.52 -12.19
CA PRO A 50 -28.23 -42.64 -11.27
C PRO A 50 -27.24 -43.77 -11.63
N GLY A 51 -26.19 -43.96 -10.80
CA GLY A 51 -25.59 -45.28 -10.55
C GLY A 51 -24.07 -45.38 -10.75
N HIS A 52 -23.33 -45.64 -9.67
CA HIS A 52 -22.62 -46.90 -9.40
C HIS A 52 -21.45 -46.65 -8.44
N ALA A 53 -21.57 -47.23 -7.25
CA ALA A 53 -20.48 -47.50 -6.33
C ALA A 53 -19.82 -48.82 -6.72
N VAL A 54 -18.50 -48.91 -6.59
CA VAL A 54 -17.76 -50.17 -6.51
C VAL A 54 -16.60 -49.99 -5.53
N ASP A 55 -16.69 -50.70 -4.41
CA ASP A 55 -15.59 -51.05 -3.50
C ASP A 55 -14.61 -52.00 -4.21
N LEU A 56 -13.29 -51.91 -3.91
CA LEU A 56 -12.46 -53.13 -3.74
C LEU A 56 -11.10 -52.86 -3.06
N TYR A 57 -10.92 -53.50 -1.89
CA TYR A 57 -9.77 -54.29 -1.40
C TYR A 57 -8.30 -53.77 -1.44
N MET A 58 -7.76 -53.49 -0.24
CA MET A 58 -6.82 -54.33 0.57
C MET A 58 -5.53 -54.96 -0.03
N GLN A 59 -4.48 -54.90 0.81
CA GLN A 59 -3.20 -55.67 0.88
C GLN A 59 -2.05 -55.18 -0.02
N GLY A 60 -0.77 -55.14 0.39
CA GLY A 60 -0.07 -55.54 1.61
C GLY A 60 1.45 -55.69 1.33
N ALA A 61 2.27 -55.36 2.33
CA ALA A 61 3.65 -55.84 2.59
C ALA A 61 4.81 -55.58 1.58
N ASN A 62 5.90 -54.93 2.04
CA ASN A 62 7.06 -55.66 2.59
C ASN A 62 8.22 -54.77 3.08
N CYS A 63 8.79 -55.23 4.18
CA CYS A 63 9.94 -54.75 4.92
C CYS A 63 11.25 -55.36 4.35
N ARG A 64 12.38 -54.65 4.45
CA ARG A 64 13.72 -55.26 4.59
C ARG A 64 14.76 -54.23 5.08
N THR A 65 15.28 -54.50 6.28
CA THR A 65 16.48 -53.96 6.90
C THR A 65 17.74 -54.67 6.38
N PHE A 66 18.89 -54.00 6.37
CA PHE A 66 20.21 -54.65 6.50
C PHE A 66 21.21 -53.70 7.16
N ALA A 67 21.95 -54.22 8.14
CA ALA A 67 22.96 -53.55 8.95
C ALA A 67 24.31 -54.30 8.85
N GLY A 68 25.41 -53.60 9.16
CA GLY A 68 26.77 -54.12 9.36
C GLY A 68 27.82 -53.14 8.79
N GLY A 69 28.95 -52.78 9.40
CA GLY A 69 29.62 -53.24 10.61
C GLY A 69 31.16 -53.23 10.43
N LEU A 70 31.81 -52.13 10.86
CA LEU A 70 33.15 -51.95 11.51
C LEU A 70 34.52 -52.45 10.95
N ARG A 71 35.55 -51.65 11.36
CA ARG A 71 37.03 -51.82 11.43
C ARG A 71 37.82 -51.43 10.17
N GLY A 72 38.96 -50.70 10.19
CA GLY A 72 39.89 -50.23 11.22
C GLY A 72 41.34 -50.51 10.74
N GLY A 73 42.18 -49.49 10.50
CA GLY A 73 43.61 -49.67 10.15
C GLY A 73 44.35 -48.39 9.70
N ASN A 74 45.40 -48.03 10.44
CA ASN A 74 46.29 -46.87 10.21
C ASN A 74 47.34 -47.16 9.11
N MET A 75 47.65 -46.18 8.25
CA MET A 75 49.01 -45.98 7.71
C MET A 75 49.17 -44.55 7.17
N VAL A 76 50.17 -43.84 7.69
CA VAL A 76 50.62 -42.50 7.28
C VAL A 76 51.69 -42.66 6.21
N LEU A 77 51.55 -42.03 5.03
CA LEU A 77 52.64 -41.30 4.36
C LEU A 77 52.16 -40.46 3.15
N PHE A 78 52.39 -39.16 3.28
CA PHE A 78 52.60 -38.12 2.27
C PHE A 78 52.22 -38.39 0.79
N THR A 79 51.22 -37.65 0.31
CA THR A 79 51.27 -37.03 -1.01
C THR A 79 50.53 -35.70 -0.99
N ARG A 80 51.27 -34.62 -1.24
CA ARG A 80 50.77 -33.26 -1.41
C ARG A 80 49.57 -33.25 -2.36
N ARG A 81 48.37 -32.98 -1.85
CA ARG A 81 47.25 -32.51 -2.66
C ARG A 81 46.99 -31.06 -2.26
N VAL A 82 47.32 -30.17 -3.20
CA VAL A 82 46.93 -28.76 -3.18
C VAL A 82 45.40 -28.72 -3.05
N MET A 83 44.91 -28.43 -1.85
CA MET A 83 43.52 -28.04 -1.62
C MET A 83 43.43 -26.56 -1.97
N ALA A 84 43.14 -26.25 -3.23
CA ALA A 84 42.63 -24.94 -3.60
C ALA A 84 41.18 -24.87 -3.08
N ALA A 85 41.02 -24.48 -1.82
CA ALA A 85 39.75 -24.04 -1.29
C ALA A 85 39.48 -22.64 -1.85
N ALA A 86 38.81 -22.56 -3.00
CA ALA A 86 38.21 -21.31 -3.45
C ALA A 86 37.00 -21.04 -2.56
N ALA A 87 37.23 -20.42 -1.41
CA ALA A 87 36.16 -19.83 -0.61
C ALA A 87 35.71 -18.55 -1.33
N VAL A 88 34.68 -18.67 -2.17
CA VAL A 88 33.92 -17.51 -2.64
C VAL A 88 33.06 -17.07 -1.45
N ALA A 89 33.61 -16.21 -0.60
CA ALA A 89 32.83 -15.48 0.37
C ALA A 89 32.05 -14.40 -0.41
N ALA A 90 30.86 -14.76 -0.89
CA ALA A 90 29.88 -13.77 -1.30
C ALA A 90 29.39 -13.08 -0.02
N LEU A 91 30.06 -11.98 0.35
CA LEU A 91 29.55 -11.02 1.31
C LEU A 91 28.36 -10.31 0.65
N GLY A 92 27.20 -10.96 0.66
CA GLY A 92 25.95 -10.24 0.51
C GLY A 92 25.76 -9.45 1.79
N ALA A 93 26.16 -8.18 1.79
CA ALA A 93 25.59 -7.22 2.72
C ALA A 93 24.11 -7.14 2.33
N GLY A 94 23.24 -7.85 3.05
CA GLY A 94 21.80 -7.58 2.93
C GLY A 94 21.58 -6.10 3.27
N SER A 95 20.75 -5.40 2.50
CA SER A 95 20.30 -4.10 2.97
C SER A 95 19.59 -4.32 4.30
N ALA A 96 20.04 -3.61 5.33
CA ALA A 96 19.40 -3.70 6.64
C ALA A 96 18.14 -2.85 6.56
N GLN A 97 17.00 -3.44 6.87
CA GLN A 97 15.77 -2.67 7.07
C GLN A 97 16.03 -1.56 8.10
N ALA A 98 15.73 -0.31 7.73
CA ALA A 98 16.11 0.88 8.50
C ALA A 98 14.92 1.76 8.88
N LEU A 99 13.73 1.54 8.31
CA LEU A 99 12.53 2.27 8.69
C LEU A 99 12.18 2.00 10.16
N THR A 100 12.18 3.05 10.96
CA THR A 100 11.81 2.99 12.38
C THR A 100 10.58 3.83 12.69
N PHE A 101 9.87 3.46 13.75
CA PHE A 101 8.70 4.19 14.23
C PHE A 101 8.91 4.66 15.67
N ASP A 102 8.70 5.95 15.91
CA ASP A 102 8.60 6.55 17.23
C ASP A 102 7.13 6.62 17.64
N LEU A 103 6.70 5.68 18.48
CA LEU A 103 5.31 5.55 18.92
C LEU A 103 5.08 6.28 20.25
N THR A 104 4.27 7.34 20.19
CA THR A 104 3.73 8.00 21.38
C THR A 104 2.32 7.50 21.66
N PHE A 105 2.09 6.94 22.84
CA PHE A 105 0.78 6.35 23.19
C PHE A 105 -0.14 7.35 23.91
N THR A 106 -1.41 7.42 23.48
CA THR A 106 -2.40 8.22 24.20
C THR A 106 -2.72 7.60 25.56
N PRO A 107 -3.04 8.41 26.59
CA PRO A 107 -3.44 7.90 27.90
C PRO A 107 -4.59 6.88 27.81
N GLY A 108 -4.49 5.79 28.56
CA GLY A 108 -5.51 4.72 28.57
C GLY A 108 -5.22 3.55 27.62
N THR A 109 -4.24 3.66 26.74
CA THR A 109 -3.82 2.55 25.86
C THR A 109 -3.11 1.47 26.68
N SER A 110 -3.66 0.27 26.72
CA SER A 110 -3.15 -0.88 27.48
C SER A 110 -1.85 -1.44 26.88
N ALA A 111 -1.08 -2.20 27.67
CA ALA A 111 0.19 -2.76 27.22
C ALA A 111 0.06 -3.69 25.99
N ILE A 112 -1.04 -4.44 25.88
CA ILE A 112 -1.28 -5.31 24.73
C ILE A 112 -1.59 -4.50 23.47
N GLU A 113 -2.40 -3.44 23.58
CA GLU A 113 -2.67 -2.52 22.47
C GLU A 113 -1.40 -1.80 22.00
N GLN A 114 -0.56 -1.36 22.94
CA GLN A 114 0.75 -0.76 22.62
C GLN A 114 1.64 -1.73 21.82
N ALA A 115 1.72 -2.99 22.27
CA ALA A 115 2.46 -4.04 21.57
C ALA A 115 1.87 -4.33 20.19
N SER A 116 0.55 -4.30 20.04
CA SER A 116 -0.12 -4.54 18.75
C SER A 116 0.07 -3.39 17.76
N PHE A 117 0.07 -2.13 18.20
CA PHE A 117 0.48 -1.00 17.34
C PHE A 117 1.94 -1.14 16.90
N ALA A 118 2.84 -1.50 17.83
CA ALA A 118 4.24 -1.75 17.50
C ALA A 118 4.40 -2.91 16.51
N ALA A 119 3.60 -3.97 16.63
CA ALA A 119 3.59 -5.08 15.68
C ALA A 119 3.09 -4.65 14.28
N GLY A 120 2.06 -3.80 14.20
CA GLY A 120 1.59 -3.24 12.93
C GLY A 120 2.65 -2.37 12.25
N ALA A 121 3.35 -1.54 13.02
CA ALA A 121 4.49 -0.76 12.55
C ALA A 121 5.64 -1.66 12.06
N ALA A 122 5.94 -2.74 12.79
CA ALA A 122 6.97 -3.69 12.44
C ALA A 122 6.71 -4.42 11.10
N MET A 123 5.44 -4.53 10.66
CA MET A 123 5.13 -5.09 9.35
C MET A 123 5.70 -4.23 8.21
N TRP A 124 5.67 -2.90 8.34
CA TRP A 124 6.27 -1.98 7.38
C TRP A 124 7.78 -1.86 7.55
N SER A 125 8.27 -1.79 8.79
CA SER A 125 9.72 -1.82 9.07
C SER A 125 10.39 -3.08 8.55
N ALA A 126 9.68 -4.19 8.37
CA ALA A 126 10.25 -5.40 7.79
C ALA A 126 10.45 -5.34 6.27
N ILE A 127 9.83 -4.36 5.60
CA ILE A 127 9.80 -4.22 4.14
C ILE A 127 10.74 -3.12 3.68
N PHE A 128 10.71 -1.95 4.32
CA PHE A 128 11.41 -0.76 3.82
C PHE A 128 12.78 -0.55 4.47
N ASP A 129 13.76 -0.07 3.68
CA ASP A 129 15.12 0.21 4.12
C ASP A 129 15.49 1.70 4.17
N ASP A 130 14.50 2.59 4.05
CA ASP A 130 14.67 4.03 4.31
C ASP A 130 15.13 4.28 5.75
N ASP A 131 16.31 4.89 5.92
CA ASP A 131 16.86 5.26 7.23
C ASP A 131 16.19 6.52 7.79
N VAL A 132 14.92 6.35 8.16
CA VAL A 132 14.07 7.41 8.67
C VAL A 132 13.24 6.93 9.87
N THR A 133 12.94 7.87 10.76
CA THR A 133 12.03 7.63 11.89
C THR A 133 10.70 8.33 11.66
N VAL A 134 9.63 7.56 11.47
CA VAL A 134 8.26 8.06 11.38
C VAL A 134 7.67 8.22 12.78
N LYS A 135 7.14 9.41 13.07
CA LYS A 135 6.56 9.72 14.39
C LYS A 135 5.06 9.51 14.38
N LEU A 136 4.56 8.58 15.18
CA LEU A 136 3.12 8.29 15.28
C LEU A 136 2.61 8.51 16.70
N THR A 137 1.48 9.22 16.82
CA THR A 137 0.70 9.21 18.06
C THR A 137 -0.42 8.19 17.91
N VAL A 138 -0.42 7.14 18.72
CA VAL A 138 -1.37 6.02 18.60
C VAL A 138 -2.08 5.71 19.90
N GLY A 139 -3.26 5.09 19.85
CA GLY A 139 -3.90 4.60 21.06
C GLY A 139 -5.36 4.20 20.87
N THR A 140 -6.13 4.20 21.96
CA THR A 140 -7.53 3.79 21.95
C THR A 140 -8.44 4.81 22.64
N ALA A 141 -9.71 4.88 22.23
CA ALA A 141 -10.77 5.63 22.90
C ALA A 141 -12.15 5.09 22.52
N SER A 142 -13.19 5.53 23.21
CA SER A 142 -14.56 5.30 22.76
C SER A 142 -14.85 6.19 21.54
N LEU A 143 -15.05 5.60 20.37
CA LEU A 143 -15.37 6.30 19.13
C LEU A 143 -16.88 6.20 18.82
N GLY A 144 -17.33 6.94 17.81
CA GLY A 144 -18.71 6.91 17.34
C GLY A 144 -19.17 5.51 16.92
N SER A 145 -20.48 5.28 16.94
CA SER A 145 -21.07 4.00 16.55
C SER A 145 -20.64 3.60 15.14
N GLY A 146 -20.17 2.36 14.99
CA GLY A 146 -19.75 1.82 13.70
C GLY A 146 -18.31 2.16 13.29
N ILE A 147 -17.57 2.97 14.07
CA ILE A 147 -16.21 3.40 13.74
C ILE A 147 -15.17 2.48 14.41
N LEU A 148 -14.46 1.66 13.64
CA LEU A 148 -13.39 0.80 14.17
C LEU A 148 -12.15 1.61 14.57
N ALA A 149 -11.74 2.53 13.69
CA ALA A 149 -10.57 3.36 13.86
C ALA A 149 -10.83 4.75 13.27
N GLN A 150 -10.08 5.72 13.79
CA GLN A 150 -9.94 7.04 13.17
C GLN A 150 -8.45 7.33 13.02
N ALA A 151 -8.07 7.88 11.87
CA ALA A 151 -6.69 8.25 11.58
C ALA A 151 -6.63 9.62 10.91
N GLY A 152 -5.47 10.23 10.97
CA GLY A 152 -5.16 11.46 10.25
C GLY A 152 -3.67 11.64 10.11
N SER A 153 -3.25 12.10 8.94
CA SER A 153 -1.84 12.36 8.65
C SER A 153 -1.60 13.86 8.56
N ARG A 154 -0.40 14.29 8.94
CA ARG A 154 0.05 15.65 8.69
C ARG A 154 0.32 15.78 7.19
N GLN A 155 -0.38 16.70 6.54
CA GLN A 155 -0.32 16.90 5.09
C GLN A 155 0.55 18.11 4.73
N LEU A 156 1.42 17.96 3.74
CA LEU A 156 2.39 18.94 3.25
C LEU A 156 2.21 19.17 1.75
N SER A 157 2.61 20.34 1.25
CA SER A 157 2.54 20.68 -0.17
C SER A 157 3.91 21.05 -0.69
N TYR A 158 4.28 20.48 -1.83
CA TYR A 158 5.51 20.80 -2.56
C TYR A 158 5.17 21.20 -3.99
N THR A 159 6.07 21.95 -4.63
CA THR A 159 6.01 22.10 -6.08
C THR A 159 6.29 20.75 -6.71
N TYR A 160 5.67 20.47 -7.87
CA TYR A 160 5.88 19.22 -8.57
C TYR A 160 7.35 19.02 -8.95
N ASP A 161 8.05 20.08 -9.38
CA ASP A 161 9.49 20.03 -9.69
C ASP A 161 10.35 19.58 -8.50
N SER A 162 10.08 20.10 -7.29
CA SER A 162 10.81 19.70 -6.08
C SER A 162 10.49 18.26 -5.67
N PHE A 163 9.25 17.84 -5.85
CA PHE A 163 8.82 16.47 -5.58
C PHE A 163 9.48 15.49 -6.58
N TYR A 164 9.38 15.77 -7.88
CA TYR A 164 9.96 14.94 -8.94
C TYR A 164 11.47 14.80 -8.77
N GLY A 165 12.18 15.89 -8.47
CA GLY A 165 13.62 15.86 -8.20
C GLY A 165 13.99 14.98 -7.00
N ALA A 166 13.18 15.00 -5.94
CA ALA A 166 13.38 14.15 -4.77
C ALA A 166 13.09 12.67 -5.09
N LEU A 167 11.94 12.37 -5.70
CA LEU A 167 11.55 11.01 -6.11
C LEU A 167 12.58 10.40 -7.08
N SER A 168 13.04 11.18 -8.07
CA SER A 168 14.07 10.73 -9.02
C SER A 168 15.43 10.49 -8.37
N SER A 169 15.75 11.19 -7.28
CA SER A 169 16.99 10.97 -6.52
C SER A 169 16.88 9.79 -5.56
N ASP A 170 15.68 9.49 -5.11
CA ASP A 170 15.35 8.41 -4.18
C ASP A 170 15.26 7.05 -4.89
N ALA A 171 14.80 7.04 -6.15
CA ALA A 171 14.62 5.85 -6.98
C ALA A 171 15.78 4.83 -6.88
N SER A 172 15.47 3.65 -6.35
CA SER A 172 16.44 2.59 -6.10
C SER A 172 16.10 1.28 -6.83
N SER A 173 14.82 1.04 -7.12
CA SER A 173 14.33 -0.19 -7.73
C SER A 173 14.14 -0.07 -9.26
N ALA A 174 14.00 -1.21 -9.95
CA ALA A 174 13.64 -1.19 -11.37
C ALA A 174 12.22 -0.63 -11.62
N LEU A 175 11.34 -0.77 -10.63
CA LEU A 175 9.99 -0.24 -10.66
C LEU A 175 10.03 1.29 -10.53
N ASP A 176 10.84 1.83 -9.61
CA ASP A 176 11.07 3.28 -9.48
C ASP A 176 11.61 3.89 -10.77
N ASN A 177 12.60 3.22 -11.37
CA ASN A 177 13.18 3.69 -12.63
C ASN A 177 12.12 3.79 -13.74
N THR A 178 11.15 2.86 -13.76
CA THR A 178 10.03 2.89 -14.72
C THR A 178 9.05 4.00 -14.39
N ALA A 179 8.67 4.12 -13.11
CA ALA A 179 7.78 5.14 -12.59
C ALA A 179 8.31 6.55 -12.89
N VAL A 180 9.52 6.88 -12.44
CA VAL A 180 10.16 8.18 -12.64
C VAL A 180 10.33 8.51 -14.11
N ALA A 181 10.74 7.55 -14.96
CA ALA A 181 10.90 7.79 -16.39
C ALA A 181 9.58 8.08 -17.12
N THR A 182 8.44 7.70 -16.53
CA THR A 182 7.12 7.93 -17.12
C THR A 182 6.49 9.26 -16.66
N LEU A 183 6.89 9.78 -15.51
CA LEU A 183 6.40 11.06 -15.01
C LEU A 183 6.90 12.23 -15.88
N ASN A 184 6.10 13.30 -15.96
CA ASN A 184 6.50 14.50 -16.72
C ASN A 184 7.73 15.14 -16.06
N THR A 185 8.77 15.45 -16.82
CA THR A 185 10.00 16.07 -16.30
C THR A 185 9.89 17.60 -16.15
N GLY A 186 8.75 18.19 -16.54
CA GLY A 186 8.47 19.62 -16.36
C GLY A 186 8.07 20.01 -14.93
N SER A 187 7.64 21.26 -14.74
CA SER A 187 7.17 21.75 -13.43
C SER A 187 5.69 21.46 -13.15
N SER A 188 5.03 20.70 -14.02
CA SER A 188 3.62 20.31 -13.92
C SER A 188 3.36 18.98 -14.61
N PHE A 189 2.19 18.42 -14.37
CA PHE A 189 1.68 17.20 -15.00
C PHE A 189 0.30 17.45 -15.62
N GLY A 190 -0.14 16.58 -16.53
CA GLY A 190 -1.51 16.61 -17.03
C GLY A 190 -2.39 15.63 -16.26
N MET A 191 -3.68 15.94 -16.11
CA MET A 191 -4.66 15.03 -15.52
C MET A 191 -6.01 15.09 -16.23
N LEU A 192 -6.75 13.97 -16.22
CA LEU A 192 -8.19 14.01 -16.38
C LEU A 192 -8.84 14.45 -15.06
N ILE A 193 -9.72 15.46 -15.12
CA ILE A 193 -10.50 15.96 -13.99
C ILE A 193 -11.96 16.20 -14.42
N ASN A 194 -12.89 16.19 -13.48
CA ASN A 194 -14.30 16.50 -13.72
C ASN A 194 -14.91 17.29 -12.55
N ARG A 195 -16.17 17.69 -12.69
CA ARG A 195 -17.00 18.34 -11.66
C ARG A 195 -16.47 19.66 -11.07
N THR A 196 -15.53 20.31 -11.76
CA THR A 196 -15.05 21.65 -11.44
C THR A 196 -16.01 22.73 -11.93
N ALA A 197 -15.92 23.93 -11.34
CA ALA A 197 -16.78 25.07 -11.67
C ALA A 197 -16.53 25.61 -13.08
N ASP A 198 -15.32 25.40 -13.58
CA ASP A 198 -14.77 25.83 -14.86
C ASP A 198 -14.68 24.70 -15.89
N ASN A 199 -15.33 23.55 -15.62
CA ASN A 199 -15.41 22.45 -16.58
C ASN A 199 -16.00 22.95 -17.93
N PRO A 200 -15.31 22.72 -19.07
CA PRO A 200 -15.71 23.22 -20.38
C PRO A 200 -17.04 22.61 -20.88
N ASN A 201 -17.46 21.48 -20.32
CA ASN A 201 -18.76 20.85 -20.60
C ASN A 201 -19.90 21.42 -19.74
N GLY A 202 -19.65 22.52 -19.04
CA GLY A 202 -20.59 23.17 -18.12
C GLY A 202 -20.16 23.03 -16.66
N SER A 203 -20.44 24.06 -15.86
CA SER A 203 -20.06 24.12 -14.44
C SER A 203 -20.56 22.91 -13.65
N GLY A 204 -19.65 22.17 -13.01
CA GLY A 204 -19.96 20.96 -12.24
C GLY A 204 -20.25 19.72 -13.09
N SER A 205 -20.01 19.76 -14.41
CA SER A 205 -20.28 18.62 -15.29
C SER A 205 -19.47 17.38 -14.90
N ALA A 206 -20.10 16.21 -14.98
CA ALA A 206 -19.45 14.93 -14.74
C ALA A 206 -18.56 14.48 -15.92
N ILE A 207 -18.69 15.11 -17.09
CA ILE A 207 -17.85 14.82 -18.26
C ILE A 207 -16.43 15.27 -17.95
N ALA A 208 -15.50 14.32 -18.00
CA ALA A 208 -14.09 14.58 -17.77
C ALA A 208 -13.49 15.46 -18.89
N TYR A 209 -12.49 16.25 -18.52
CA TYR A 209 -11.68 17.03 -19.46
C TYR A 209 -10.22 16.96 -19.02
N VAL A 210 -9.31 17.22 -19.97
CA VAL A 210 -7.87 17.31 -19.68
C VAL A 210 -7.57 18.66 -19.05
N ASP A 211 -6.93 18.64 -17.89
CA ASP A 211 -6.34 19.80 -17.23
C ASP A 211 -4.81 19.65 -17.23
N ASP A 212 -4.18 20.34 -18.18
CA ASP A 212 -2.73 20.33 -18.43
C ASP A 212 -2.25 21.75 -18.79
N ASN A 213 -2.57 22.70 -17.92
CA ASN A 213 -2.33 24.13 -18.12
C ASN A 213 -1.21 24.69 -17.20
N GLY A 214 -0.60 23.86 -16.35
CA GLY A 214 0.44 24.26 -15.40
C GLY A 214 -0.03 25.17 -14.27
N SER A 215 -1.35 25.24 -13.99
CA SER A 215 -1.91 25.98 -12.87
C SER A 215 -1.71 25.24 -11.54
N THR A 216 -2.24 25.78 -10.43
CA THR A 216 -1.82 25.34 -9.09
C THR A 216 -2.18 23.88 -8.78
N ASN A 217 -3.27 23.35 -9.33
CA ASN A 217 -3.71 21.97 -9.06
C ASN A 217 -2.89 20.91 -9.79
N ASN A 218 -2.15 21.26 -10.84
CA ASN A 218 -1.30 20.35 -11.61
C ASN A 218 0.20 20.72 -11.59
N SER A 219 0.59 21.69 -10.75
CA SER A 219 2.00 22.09 -10.49
C SER A 219 2.42 21.87 -9.04
N THR A 220 1.56 21.26 -8.21
CA THR A 220 1.84 20.94 -6.81
C THR A 220 1.42 19.52 -6.47
N VAL A 221 2.14 18.89 -5.54
CA VAL A 221 1.84 17.55 -5.01
C VAL A 221 1.64 17.63 -3.50
N ARG A 222 0.66 16.88 -3.01
CA ARG A 222 0.31 16.71 -1.60
C ARG A 222 0.93 15.42 -1.07
N LEU A 223 1.71 15.52 0.00
CA LEU A 223 2.33 14.37 0.66
C LEU A 223 1.91 14.31 2.13
N THR A 224 1.89 13.11 2.70
CA THR A 224 1.96 12.98 4.16
C THR A 224 3.36 13.36 4.64
N ALA A 225 3.50 13.75 5.91
CA ALA A 225 4.80 14.07 6.49
C ALA A 225 5.75 12.87 6.49
N ALA A 226 5.24 11.65 6.67
CA ALA A 226 6.06 10.44 6.57
C ALA A 226 6.57 10.21 5.13
N ASN A 227 5.72 10.40 4.11
CA ASN A 227 6.14 10.29 2.71
C ASN A 227 7.13 11.38 2.29
N ALA A 228 6.95 12.62 2.79
CA ALA A 228 7.95 13.67 2.56
C ALA A 228 9.30 13.33 3.23
N ARG A 229 9.27 12.65 4.38
CA ARG A 229 10.47 12.24 5.12
C ARG A 229 11.27 11.17 4.37
N SER A 230 10.61 10.17 3.79
CA SER A 230 11.30 9.13 2.99
C SER A 230 12.03 9.75 1.79
N LEU A 231 11.37 10.69 1.11
CA LEU A 231 11.94 11.48 0.01
C LEU A 231 13.00 12.54 0.43
N GLY A 232 13.32 12.65 1.72
CA GLY A 232 14.26 13.66 2.23
C GLY A 232 13.80 15.12 2.04
N LEU A 233 12.51 15.35 1.79
CA LEU A 233 11.96 16.70 1.58
C LEU A 233 11.89 17.46 2.92
N PRO A 234 12.36 18.72 2.97
CA PRO A 234 12.39 19.47 4.22
C PRO A 234 10.99 19.92 4.64
N PHE A 235 10.70 19.85 5.94
CA PHE A 235 9.55 20.50 6.56
C PHE A 235 9.83 20.84 8.03
N ALA A 236 9.20 21.89 8.54
CA ALA A 236 9.32 22.27 9.94
C ALA A 236 8.59 21.26 10.86
N PRO A 237 8.92 21.13 12.16
CA PRO A 237 8.13 20.35 13.11
C PRO A 237 6.65 20.78 13.15
N GLY A 238 5.77 19.87 13.52
CA GLY A 238 4.33 20.08 13.55
C GLY A 238 3.55 18.79 13.69
N GLY A 239 2.23 18.88 13.81
CA GLY A 239 1.37 17.74 14.08
C GLY A 239 0.03 17.77 13.37
N VAL A 240 -0.86 16.90 13.82
CA VAL A 240 -2.20 16.66 13.24
C VAL A 240 -3.24 17.38 14.08
N GLY A 241 -3.65 18.57 13.63
CA GLY A 241 -4.70 19.35 14.28
C GLY A 241 -4.46 19.52 15.79
N SER A 242 -5.46 19.20 16.61
CA SER A 242 -5.35 19.14 18.07
C SER A 242 -5.02 17.73 18.59
N ALA A 243 -4.84 16.75 17.71
CA ALA A 243 -4.63 15.35 18.08
C ALA A 243 -3.16 15.08 18.50
N CYS A 244 -2.20 15.75 17.87
CA CYS A 244 -0.79 15.72 18.27
C CYS A 244 -0.07 17.02 17.85
N THR A 245 1.02 17.38 18.52
CA THR A 245 1.78 18.62 18.26
C THR A 245 3.08 18.43 17.48
N ASP A 246 3.72 17.27 17.58
CA ASP A 246 4.94 16.89 16.86
C ASP A 246 4.83 15.41 16.42
N CYS A 247 4.03 15.16 15.40
CA CYS A 247 3.86 13.82 14.86
C CYS A 247 3.53 13.86 13.36
N ASP A 248 3.89 12.79 12.65
CA ASP A 248 3.61 12.63 11.23
C ASP A 248 2.18 12.14 11.00
N ALA A 249 1.65 11.32 11.92
CA ALA A 249 0.24 10.90 11.92
C ALA A 249 -0.29 10.53 13.31
N PHE A 250 -1.61 10.56 13.43
CA PHE A 250 -2.38 10.15 14.59
C PHE A 250 -3.32 8.99 14.23
N ILE A 251 -3.37 7.95 15.06
CA ILE A 251 -4.25 6.78 14.87
C ILE A 251 -4.92 6.44 16.21
N GLN A 252 -6.23 6.24 16.20
CA GLN A 252 -6.95 5.84 17.41
C GLN A 252 -7.99 4.78 17.12
N PHE A 253 -7.94 3.69 17.89
CA PHE A 253 -8.85 2.56 17.74
C PHE A 253 -9.98 2.62 18.76
N SER A 254 -11.13 2.12 18.35
CA SER A 254 -12.33 2.14 19.15
C SER A 254 -12.32 1.05 20.22
N THR A 255 -12.57 1.44 21.48
CA THR A 255 -12.77 0.50 22.59
C THR A 255 -14.15 -0.19 22.56
N ASN A 256 -14.99 0.13 21.56
CA ASN A 256 -16.36 -0.39 21.45
C ASN A 256 -16.45 -1.69 20.63
N PHE A 257 -15.31 -2.23 20.19
CA PHE A 257 -15.22 -3.45 19.38
C PHE A 257 -14.35 -4.51 20.06
N THR A 258 -14.52 -5.75 19.61
CA THR A 258 -13.71 -6.87 20.07
C THR A 258 -12.55 -7.05 19.10
N TRP A 259 -11.34 -7.11 19.66
CA TRP A 259 -10.08 -7.10 18.94
C TRP A 259 -9.32 -8.39 19.18
N ASP A 260 -8.75 -8.92 18.11
CA ASP A 260 -7.71 -9.93 18.17
C ASP A 260 -6.35 -9.24 18.14
N TYR A 261 -5.52 -9.54 19.14
CA TYR A 261 -4.19 -8.96 19.29
C TYR A 261 -3.07 -9.93 18.89
N ASP A 262 -3.39 -11.20 18.62
CA ASP A 262 -2.44 -12.26 18.29
C ASP A 262 -2.79 -12.93 16.96
N ARG A 263 -2.07 -12.54 15.91
CA ARG A 263 -2.26 -13.05 14.55
C ARG A 263 -1.69 -14.46 14.31
N SER A 264 -0.92 -15.01 15.25
CA SER A 264 -0.14 -16.24 15.03
C SER A 264 -0.99 -17.50 14.88
N ASN A 265 -2.25 -17.45 15.31
CA ASN A 265 -3.20 -18.57 15.29
C ASN A 265 -4.42 -18.32 14.38
N GLY A 266 -4.34 -17.30 13.52
CA GLY A 266 -5.48 -16.77 12.76
C GLY A 266 -6.13 -15.59 13.48
N ILE A 267 -7.34 -15.21 13.06
CA ILE A 267 -8.15 -14.18 13.72
C ILE A 267 -9.45 -14.83 14.19
N GLY A 268 -9.81 -14.60 15.44
CA GLY A 268 -11.07 -15.08 16.00
C GLY A 268 -12.27 -14.69 15.15
N ALA A 269 -13.22 -15.62 14.93
CA ALA A 269 -14.35 -15.41 14.01
C ALA A 269 -15.24 -14.19 14.35
N ASN A 270 -15.21 -13.72 15.60
CA ASN A 270 -15.96 -12.55 16.05
C ASN A 270 -15.07 -11.32 16.30
N ASP A 271 -13.78 -11.40 16.04
CA ASP A 271 -12.80 -10.40 16.41
C ASP A 271 -12.25 -9.71 15.17
N PHE A 272 -11.83 -8.46 15.31
CA PHE A 272 -11.12 -7.74 14.26
C PHE A 272 -9.62 -7.83 14.47
N ASP A 273 -8.87 -7.97 13.37
CA ASP A 273 -7.40 -8.01 13.38
C ASP A 273 -6.82 -6.65 13.77
N PHE A 274 -6.48 -6.46 15.06
CA PHE A 274 -5.97 -5.18 15.55
C PHE A 274 -4.65 -4.82 14.85
N VAL A 275 -3.74 -5.79 14.76
CA VAL A 275 -2.40 -5.58 14.21
C VAL A 275 -2.49 -5.31 12.69
N GLY A 276 -3.36 -6.01 11.97
CA GLY A 276 -3.62 -5.78 10.56
C GLY A 276 -4.26 -4.44 10.25
N ILE A 277 -5.30 -4.06 11.02
CA ILE A 277 -5.91 -2.74 10.86
C ILE A 277 -4.89 -1.66 11.25
N ALA A 278 -4.03 -1.89 12.26
CA ALA A 278 -2.99 -0.93 12.62
C ALA A 278 -1.98 -0.73 11.46
N ALA A 279 -1.56 -1.81 10.82
CA ALA A 279 -0.71 -1.74 9.63
C ALA A 279 -1.41 -1.01 8.47
N HIS A 280 -2.71 -1.24 8.25
CA HIS A 280 -3.49 -0.48 7.27
C HIS A 280 -3.48 1.03 7.54
N GLU A 281 -3.83 1.46 8.76
CA GLU A 281 -3.86 2.89 9.10
C GLU A 281 -2.47 3.54 9.03
N ILE A 282 -1.41 2.76 9.34
CA ILE A 282 -0.03 3.20 9.14
C ILE A 282 0.28 3.35 7.64
N GLY A 283 -0.25 2.49 6.76
CA GLY A 283 -0.12 2.64 5.31
C GLY A 283 -0.64 3.99 4.80
N HIS A 284 -1.78 4.47 5.32
CA HIS A 284 -2.24 5.84 5.04
C HIS A 284 -1.27 6.90 5.55
N ALA A 285 -0.72 6.72 6.76
CA ALA A 285 0.31 7.63 7.30
C ALA A 285 1.55 7.68 6.40
N LEU A 286 1.97 6.54 5.84
CA LEU A 286 3.11 6.41 4.94
C LEU A 286 2.85 7.02 3.54
N GLY A 287 1.61 7.34 3.17
CA GLY A 287 1.33 8.07 1.93
C GLY A 287 0.36 7.40 0.98
N PHE A 288 -0.26 6.27 1.37
CA PHE A 288 -1.36 5.68 0.60
C PHE A 288 -2.63 6.54 0.77
N ILE A 289 -2.66 7.69 0.12
CA ILE A 289 -3.76 8.65 0.14
C ILE A 289 -4.12 9.01 -1.29
N SER A 290 -5.29 9.61 -1.50
CA SER A 290 -5.69 10.13 -2.81
C SER A 290 -6.42 11.46 -2.64
N GLY A 291 -6.04 12.44 -3.45
CA GLY A 291 -6.76 13.70 -3.54
C GLY A 291 -8.16 13.54 -4.14
N VAL A 292 -8.44 12.43 -4.84
CA VAL A 292 -9.75 12.17 -5.43
C VAL A 292 -10.83 12.09 -4.35
N ASP A 293 -10.51 11.69 -3.11
CA ASP A 293 -11.45 11.77 -1.98
C ASP A 293 -11.93 13.21 -1.73
N ILE A 294 -11.03 14.18 -1.84
CA ILE A 294 -11.36 15.61 -1.72
C ILE A 294 -12.21 16.07 -2.90
N LEU A 295 -11.88 15.65 -4.13
CA LEU A 295 -12.69 15.96 -5.30
C LEU A 295 -14.11 15.39 -5.16
N ASP A 296 -14.23 14.13 -4.81
CA ASP A 296 -15.49 13.38 -4.67
C ASP A 296 -16.39 14.02 -3.60
N GLY A 297 -15.85 14.34 -2.41
CA GLY A 297 -16.62 15.00 -1.34
C GLY A 297 -16.97 16.46 -1.61
N ASN A 298 -16.23 17.15 -2.48
CA ASN A 298 -16.41 18.58 -2.74
C ASN A 298 -17.05 18.91 -4.11
N SER A 299 -17.58 17.90 -4.80
CA SER A 299 -18.21 18.04 -6.11
C SER A 299 -19.75 18.09 -6.06
N PRO A 300 -20.43 18.76 -7.02
CA PRO A 300 -21.88 18.76 -7.09
C PRO A 300 -22.47 17.39 -7.42
N PRO A 301 -23.63 17.02 -6.85
CA PRO A 301 -24.52 17.84 -6.02
C PRO A 301 -24.19 17.83 -4.52
N VAL A 302 -23.12 17.15 -4.09
CA VAL A 302 -22.75 17.01 -2.66
C VAL A 302 -22.30 18.35 -2.09
N ASN A 303 -21.43 19.06 -2.81
CA ASN A 303 -20.92 20.38 -2.45
C ASN A 303 -20.50 21.16 -3.72
N GLY A 304 -19.79 22.28 -3.58
CA GLY A 304 -19.22 23.00 -4.72
C GLY A 304 -20.29 23.58 -5.69
N PRO A 305 -19.97 23.73 -6.98
CA PRO A 305 -18.68 23.43 -7.60
C PRO A 305 -17.60 24.44 -7.19
N PHE A 306 -16.35 23.97 -7.18
CA PHE A 306 -15.15 24.80 -6.95
C PHE A 306 -14.30 24.81 -8.23
N SER A 307 -13.48 25.86 -8.42
CA SER A 307 -12.54 25.93 -9.55
C SER A 307 -11.56 24.75 -9.52
N SER A 308 -11.10 24.27 -10.67
CA SER A 308 -10.04 23.25 -10.75
C SER A 308 -8.83 23.62 -9.90
N ASP A 309 -8.35 24.86 -10.00
CA ASP A 309 -7.21 25.40 -9.24
C ASP A 309 -7.37 25.39 -7.72
N ALA A 310 -8.59 25.19 -7.22
CA ALA A 310 -8.82 25.05 -5.79
C ALA A 310 -8.47 23.63 -5.29
N PHE A 311 -8.36 22.66 -6.20
CA PHE A 311 -8.08 21.25 -5.93
C PHE A 311 -6.57 20.93 -5.95
N THR A 312 -5.78 21.59 -5.11
CA THR A 312 -4.32 21.38 -4.97
C THR A 312 -3.96 20.14 -4.13
N TYR A 313 -4.62 19.02 -4.41
CA TYR A 313 -4.63 17.82 -3.55
C TYR A 313 -4.14 16.55 -4.24
N VAL A 314 -3.65 16.62 -5.48
CA VAL A 314 -3.02 15.47 -6.15
C VAL A 314 -1.90 14.94 -5.26
N SER A 315 -2.01 13.67 -4.89
CA SER A 315 -1.04 12.97 -4.05
C SER A 315 0.04 12.26 -4.87
N SER A 316 1.09 11.77 -4.21
CA SER A 316 2.11 10.93 -4.87
C SER A 316 1.46 9.70 -5.52
N MET A 317 0.53 9.03 -4.82
CA MET A 317 -0.21 7.86 -5.33
C MET A 317 -1.05 8.19 -6.57
N ASP A 318 -1.67 9.37 -6.62
CA ASP A 318 -2.51 9.79 -7.75
C ASP A 318 -1.72 9.88 -9.06
N LEU A 319 -0.40 10.09 -8.99
CA LEU A 319 0.46 10.13 -10.17
C LEU A 319 0.55 8.79 -10.90
N PHE A 320 0.18 7.69 -10.23
CA PHE A 320 0.17 6.33 -10.77
C PHE A 320 -1.25 5.78 -10.96
N ARG A 321 -2.26 6.64 -10.87
CA ARG A 321 -3.67 6.29 -11.08
C ARG A 321 -4.07 6.55 -12.53
N TYR A 322 -4.40 5.49 -13.27
CA TYR A 322 -4.77 5.56 -14.68
C TYR A 322 -6.16 4.99 -14.96
N SER A 323 -6.74 5.39 -16.08
CA SER A 323 -7.87 4.74 -16.75
C SER A 323 -7.50 4.47 -18.21
N SER A 324 -8.33 3.69 -18.91
CA SER A 324 -8.16 3.52 -20.35
C SER A 324 -8.11 4.85 -21.10
N ASP A 325 -8.93 5.81 -20.67
CA ASP A 325 -9.03 7.12 -21.32
C ASP A 325 -7.82 7.99 -21.00
N SER A 326 -7.34 7.97 -19.76
CA SER A 326 -6.20 8.79 -19.34
C SER A 326 -4.88 8.27 -19.93
N ALA A 327 -4.72 6.94 -20.01
CA ALA A 327 -3.58 6.30 -20.66
C ALA A 327 -3.47 6.68 -22.15
N LEU A 328 -4.60 6.71 -22.87
CA LEU A 328 -4.64 7.15 -24.27
C LEU A 328 -4.25 8.62 -24.45
N LEU A 329 -4.46 9.44 -23.42
CA LEU A 329 -4.15 10.87 -23.41
C LEU A 329 -2.77 11.17 -22.83
N GLY A 330 -2.07 10.17 -22.30
CA GLY A 330 -0.76 10.36 -21.65
C GLY A 330 -0.83 11.17 -20.35
N VAL A 331 -1.96 11.11 -19.64
CA VAL A 331 -2.20 11.85 -18.39
C VAL A 331 -2.72 10.92 -17.29
N ILE A 332 -2.56 11.33 -16.04
CA ILE A 332 -3.13 10.61 -14.90
C ILE A 332 -4.65 10.77 -14.90
N ASP A 333 -5.37 9.89 -14.19
CA ASP A 333 -6.79 10.04 -13.98
C ASP A 333 -7.09 10.48 -12.55
N TRP A 334 -7.45 11.76 -12.39
CA TRP A 334 -7.86 12.37 -11.13
C TRP A 334 -9.37 12.65 -11.09
N THR A 335 -10.16 11.89 -11.83
CA THR A 335 -11.62 12.05 -11.85
C THR A 335 -12.28 11.33 -10.68
N ALA A 336 -13.37 11.92 -10.18
CA ALA A 336 -14.36 11.22 -9.37
C ALA A 336 -15.43 10.68 -10.33
N ASP A 337 -15.51 9.38 -10.57
CA ASP A 337 -16.58 8.76 -11.35
C ASP A 337 -16.51 7.23 -11.23
N ALA A 338 -17.43 6.53 -11.91
CA ALA A 338 -17.52 5.09 -11.87
C ALA A 338 -16.71 4.37 -12.97
N ARG A 339 -15.89 5.07 -13.77
CA ARG A 339 -15.03 4.39 -14.76
C ARG A 339 -13.92 3.63 -14.00
N ASP A 340 -13.50 2.48 -14.50
CA ASP A 340 -12.44 1.70 -13.86
C ASP A 340 -11.13 2.49 -13.80
N LYS A 341 -10.39 2.30 -12.70
CA LYS A 341 -9.11 2.95 -12.39
C LYS A 341 -8.14 1.92 -11.86
N TYR A 342 -6.88 2.03 -12.25
CA TYR A 342 -5.86 1.06 -11.91
C TYR A 342 -4.52 1.73 -11.67
N PHE A 343 -3.70 1.06 -10.87
CA PHE A 343 -2.31 1.38 -10.64
C PHE A 343 -1.47 1.02 -11.87
N SER A 344 -0.61 1.94 -12.28
CA SER A 344 0.34 1.73 -13.37
C SER A 344 1.54 2.67 -13.20
N VAL A 345 2.74 2.11 -13.38
CA VAL A 345 4.02 2.82 -13.29
C VAL A 345 4.58 3.19 -14.67
N ASP A 346 3.92 2.74 -15.74
CA ASP A 346 4.36 2.83 -17.13
C ASP A 346 3.35 3.61 -17.99
N GLY A 347 2.71 4.63 -17.39
CA GLY A 347 1.89 5.59 -18.14
C GLY A 347 0.51 5.07 -18.50
N GLY A 348 0.05 4.05 -17.78
CA GLY A 348 -1.20 3.35 -18.05
C GLY A 348 -1.05 2.17 -19.02
N ALA A 349 0.16 1.78 -19.43
CA ALA A 349 0.36 0.69 -20.39
C ALA A 349 0.07 -0.70 -19.80
N THR A 350 0.43 -0.93 -18.53
CA THR A 350 0.09 -2.15 -17.79
C THR A 350 -1.01 -1.93 -16.76
N LEU A 351 -1.93 -2.89 -16.66
CA LEU A 351 -3.04 -2.89 -15.71
C LEU A 351 -2.60 -3.56 -14.41
N GLY A 352 -2.29 -2.77 -13.38
CA GLY A 352 -2.01 -3.24 -12.01
C GLY A 352 -3.26 -3.36 -11.13
N SER A 353 -3.06 -3.25 -9.82
CA SER A 353 -4.13 -3.27 -8.81
C SER A 353 -5.20 -2.21 -9.10
N ARG A 354 -6.47 -2.57 -8.92
CA ARG A 354 -7.58 -1.64 -9.13
C ARG A 354 -7.77 -0.73 -7.93
N PHE A 355 -8.06 0.54 -8.17
CA PHE A 355 -8.43 1.49 -7.12
C PHE A 355 -9.93 1.43 -6.83
N SER A 356 -10.28 1.77 -5.59
CA SER A 356 -11.62 2.25 -5.26
C SER A 356 -11.89 3.60 -5.97
N LEU A 357 -13.16 3.92 -6.19
CA LEU A 357 -13.56 4.95 -7.17
C LEU A 357 -14.13 6.24 -6.56
N GLY A 358 -14.33 6.29 -5.24
CA GLY A 358 -14.93 7.41 -4.53
C GLY A 358 -16.28 7.06 -3.92
N VAL A 359 -16.62 7.72 -2.81
CA VAL A 359 -17.81 7.42 -2.01
C VAL A 359 -19.08 7.91 -2.70
N ASN A 360 -19.06 9.11 -3.25
CA ASN A 360 -20.26 9.79 -3.75
C ASN A 360 -20.54 9.48 -5.21
N PHE A 361 -19.50 9.34 -6.03
CA PHE A 361 -19.62 9.20 -7.48
C PHE A 361 -18.98 7.94 -8.06
N GLY A 362 -18.38 7.12 -7.22
CA GLY A 362 -17.72 5.87 -7.59
C GLY A 362 -18.46 4.65 -7.05
N ASP A 363 -17.72 3.78 -6.37
CA ASP A 363 -18.16 2.48 -5.86
C ASP A 363 -18.53 2.50 -4.38
N GLY A 364 -18.63 3.68 -3.77
CA GLY A 364 -19.01 3.83 -2.37
C GLY A 364 -17.84 3.68 -1.40
N ARG A 365 -16.61 3.56 -1.91
CA ARG A 365 -15.37 3.44 -1.13
C ARG A 365 -14.43 4.61 -1.45
N GLN A 366 -13.63 5.01 -0.47
CA GLN A 366 -12.65 6.09 -0.63
C GLN A 366 -11.62 5.72 -1.71
N ALA A 367 -11.27 6.67 -2.57
CA ALA A 367 -10.31 6.49 -3.66
C ALA A 367 -8.87 6.26 -3.16
N SER A 368 -8.59 6.62 -1.91
CA SER A 368 -7.35 6.29 -1.17
C SER A 368 -7.22 4.80 -0.80
N HIS A 369 -7.82 3.89 -1.56
CA HIS A 369 -7.81 2.46 -1.28
C HIS A 369 -7.74 1.62 -2.54
N TRP A 370 -7.32 0.37 -2.40
CA TRP A 370 -7.58 -0.65 -3.40
C TRP A 370 -9.08 -0.92 -3.54
N LYS A 371 -9.46 -1.60 -4.63
CA LYS A 371 -10.82 -2.06 -4.87
C LYS A 371 -11.19 -3.13 -3.84
N ASP A 372 -12.28 -2.86 -3.12
CA ASP A 372 -12.86 -3.74 -2.09
C ASP A 372 -13.18 -5.16 -2.61
N ASN A 373 -13.00 -6.17 -1.77
CA ASN A 373 -13.32 -7.60 -1.99
C ASN A 373 -12.54 -8.28 -3.13
N LEU A 374 -11.39 -7.75 -3.51
CA LEU A 374 -10.51 -8.36 -4.51
C LEU A 374 -9.22 -8.95 -3.92
N PHE A 375 -9.03 -8.87 -2.59
CA PHE A 375 -7.82 -9.34 -1.90
C PHE A 375 -6.54 -8.76 -2.50
N LEU A 376 -6.59 -7.48 -2.88
CA LEU A 376 -5.50 -6.79 -3.57
C LEU A 376 -4.37 -6.34 -2.65
N GLY A 377 -4.60 -6.34 -1.34
CA GLY A 377 -3.63 -5.87 -0.37
C GLY A 377 -4.24 -5.44 0.95
N ILE A 378 -3.39 -4.98 1.85
CA ILE A 378 -3.80 -4.50 3.17
C ILE A 378 -4.57 -3.20 3.06
N MET A 379 -4.37 -2.42 2.00
CA MET A 379 -5.08 -1.16 1.72
C MET A 379 -6.49 -1.38 1.13
N ASP A 380 -7.12 -2.52 1.42
CA ASP A 380 -8.56 -2.75 1.16
C ASP A 380 -9.40 -1.87 2.10
N PRO A 381 -10.48 -1.20 1.61
CA PRO A 381 -11.28 -0.31 2.43
C PRO A 381 -12.16 -1.02 3.46
N THR A 382 -12.26 -2.35 3.47
CA THR A 382 -13.02 -3.08 4.51
C THR A 382 -12.37 -4.33 5.07
N SER A 383 -12.76 -4.61 6.31
CA SER A 383 -12.27 -5.70 7.16
C SER A 383 -13.50 -6.33 7.79
N ALA A 384 -13.56 -7.64 7.68
CA ALA A 384 -14.54 -8.47 8.33
C ALA A 384 -13.99 -9.03 9.65
N ARG A 385 -14.90 -9.44 10.54
CA ARG A 385 -14.53 -10.23 11.71
C ARG A 385 -13.97 -11.58 11.26
N GLY A 386 -12.91 -12.05 11.91
CA GLY A 386 -12.21 -13.28 11.54
C GLY A 386 -11.32 -13.16 10.30
N GLU A 387 -11.16 -11.98 9.74
CA GLU A 387 -10.29 -11.75 8.58
C GLU A 387 -8.87 -11.39 9.00
N LEU A 388 -7.89 -12.08 8.42
CA LEU A 388 -6.46 -11.80 8.58
C LEU A 388 -5.99 -10.86 7.46
N LEU A 389 -5.65 -9.61 7.77
CA LEU A 389 -5.30 -8.60 6.76
C LEU A 389 -3.81 -8.65 6.40
N GLN A 390 -3.47 -8.87 5.13
CA GLN A 390 -2.07 -9.08 4.72
C GLN A 390 -1.56 -7.99 3.78
N ILE A 391 -0.31 -7.56 3.98
CA ILE A 391 0.43 -6.77 2.99
C ILE A 391 0.72 -7.68 1.80
N SER A 392 0.37 -7.20 0.61
CA SER A 392 0.60 -7.86 -0.67
C SER A 392 1.74 -7.22 -1.44
N SER A 393 2.17 -7.82 -2.55
CA SER A 393 3.11 -7.18 -3.47
C SER A 393 2.54 -5.90 -4.08
N GLY A 394 1.22 -5.82 -4.30
CA GLY A 394 0.60 -4.61 -4.85
C GLY A 394 0.69 -3.42 -3.90
N ASP A 395 0.62 -3.66 -2.57
CA ASP A 395 0.90 -2.62 -1.59
C ASP A 395 2.37 -2.18 -1.66
N VAL A 396 3.29 -3.15 -1.66
CA VAL A 396 4.74 -2.89 -1.70
C VAL A 396 5.14 -2.10 -2.95
N ASP A 397 4.70 -2.53 -4.13
CA ASP A 397 4.96 -1.87 -5.41
C ASP A 397 4.43 -0.42 -5.41
N ALA A 398 3.27 -0.19 -4.79
CA ALA A 398 2.68 1.14 -4.69
C ALA A 398 3.42 2.05 -3.71
N PHE A 399 3.94 1.50 -2.60
CA PHE A 399 4.77 2.26 -1.66
C PHE A 399 6.17 2.56 -2.21
N ASP A 400 6.76 1.63 -2.97
CA ASP A 400 8.05 1.79 -3.65
C ASP A 400 8.04 3.06 -4.51
N VAL A 401 7.13 3.11 -5.48
CA VAL A 401 7.10 4.20 -6.47
C VAL A 401 6.63 5.55 -5.93
N ILE A 402 6.04 5.59 -4.73
CA ILE A 402 5.70 6.87 -4.08
C ILE A 402 6.82 7.37 -3.16
N GLY A 403 7.93 6.62 -3.03
CA GLY A 403 9.16 7.03 -2.36
C GLY A 403 9.52 6.23 -1.11
N TRP A 404 9.18 4.94 -1.00
CA TRP A 404 9.64 4.07 0.10
C TRP A 404 10.48 2.93 -0.45
N ASN A 405 11.78 2.98 -0.23
CA ASN A 405 12.70 2.00 -0.78
C ASN A 405 12.47 0.60 -0.18
N VAL A 406 12.19 -0.37 -1.05
CA VAL A 406 12.01 -1.76 -0.64
C VAL A 406 13.36 -2.41 -0.40
N ALA A 407 13.53 -3.00 0.79
CA ALA A 407 14.73 -3.72 1.14
C ALA A 407 15.05 -4.79 0.08
N ALA A 408 16.27 -4.74 -0.48
CA ALA A 408 16.73 -5.70 -1.44
C ALA A 408 16.65 -7.10 -0.83
N ILE A 409 15.63 -7.88 -1.23
CA ILE A 409 15.59 -9.31 -0.94
C ILE A 409 16.83 -9.88 -1.62
N PRO A 410 17.79 -10.48 -0.89
CA PRO A 410 18.92 -11.10 -1.54
C PRO A 410 18.34 -12.17 -2.46
N GLU A 411 18.42 -11.97 -3.78
CA GLU A 411 18.13 -13.07 -4.69
C GLU A 411 18.98 -14.24 -4.21
N PRO A 412 18.46 -15.49 -4.18
CA PRO A 412 19.30 -16.64 -3.94
C PRO A 412 20.31 -16.64 -5.06
N SER A 413 21.48 -16.03 -4.81
CA SER A 413 22.26 -15.43 -5.89
C SER A 413 22.42 -16.47 -6.97
N THR A 414 21.80 -16.21 -8.13
CA THR A 414 21.76 -17.17 -9.22
C THR A 414 23.19 -17.61 -9.55
N TYR A 415 24.16 -16.73 -9.30
CA TYR A 415 25.60 -16.98 -9.31
C TYR A 415 26.15 -17.90 -8.22
N ALA A 416 25.67 -17.88 -6.97
CA ALA A 416 26.06 -18.89 -5.97
C ALA A 416 25.43 -20.26 -6.25
N LEU A 417 24.18 -20.32 -6.71
CA LEU A 417 23.56 -21.58 -7.13
C LEU A 417 24.22 -22.12 -8.41
N PHE A 418 24.52 -21.27 -9.37
CA PHE A 418 25.28 -21.61 -10.57
C PHE A 418 26.72 -22.01 -10.24
N GLY A 419 27.40 -21.29 -9.34
CA GLY A 419 28.73 -21.61 -8.85
C GLY A 419 28.78 -22.93 -8.08
N ALA A 420 27.79 -23.20 -7.23
CA ALA A 420 27.63 -24.48 -6.56
C ALA A 420 27.34 -25.61 -7.56
N GLY A 421 26.50 -25.36 -8.58
CA GLY A 421 26.23 -26.28 -9.68
C GLY A 421 27.49 -26.63 -10.48
N LEU A 422 28.28 -25.63 -10.87
CA LEU A 422 29.57 -25.81 -11.56
C LEU A 422 30.58 -26.54 -10.67
N GLY A 423 30.64 -26.21 -9.38
CA GLY A 423 31.48 -26.90 -8.39
C GLY A 423 31.12 -28.39 -8.26
N PHE A 424 29.82 -28.71 -8.24
CA PHE A 424 29.32 -30.08 -8.19
C PHE A 424 29.65 -30.88 -9.46
N VAL A 425 29.48 -30.26 -10.64
CA VAL A 425 29.87 -30.86 -11.93
C VAL A 425 31.39 -31.10 -12.01
N GLY A 426 32.19 -30.13 -11.57
CA GLY A 426 33.65 -30.25 -11.47
C GLY A 426 34.10 -31.38 -10.53
N TRP A 427 33.41 -31.56 -9.40
CA TRP A 427 33.68 -32.65 -8.46
C TRP A 427 33.31 -34.04 -9.02
N MET A 428 32.15 -34.15 -9.67
CA MET A 428 31.73 -35.41 -10.30
C MET A 428 32.66 -35.84 -11.44
N THR A 429 33.09 -34.90 -12.28
CA THR A 429 34.03 -35.17 -13.37
C THR A 429 35.41 -35.57 -12.85
N ARG A 430 35.87 -34.99 -11.73
CA ARG A 430 37.11 -35.40 -11.05
C ARG A 430 37.03 -36.81 -10.48
N ARG A 431 35.90 -37.20 -9.86
CA ARG A 431 35.70 -38.56 -9.32
C ARG A 431 35.71 -39.62 -10.43
N ARG A 432 35.10 -39.33 -11.58
CA ARG A 432 35.07 -40.26 -12.73
C ARG A 432 36.43 -40.47 -13.42
N ARG A 433 37.40 -39.58 -13.22
CA ARG A 433 38.77 -39.75 -13.74
C ARG A 433 39.72 -40.47 -12.78
N GLN A 434 39.28 -40.69 -11.53
CA GLN A 434 40.08 -41.35 -10.48
C GLN A 434 39.60 -42.78 -10.18
N ALA A 435 38.48 -43.21 -10.77
CA ALA A 435 38.08 -44.60 -10.93
C ALA A 435 38.49 -45.04 -12.34
#